data_AF-A0A432F1L6-F1
#
_entry.id   AF-A0A432F1L6-F1
#
_cell.length_a   1.000
_cell.length_b   1.000
_cell.length_c   1.000
_cell.angle_alpha   90.00
_cell.angle_beta   90.00
_cell.angle_gamma   90.00
#
_symmetry.space_group_name_H-M   'P 1'
#
loop_
_entity.id
_entity.type
_entity.pdbx_description
1 polymer ?
#
loop_
_entity_poly.entity_id
_entity_poly.type
_entity_poly.pdbx_seq_one_letter_code
_entity_poly.pdbx_strand_id
1 'polypeptide(L)'
;MPVFMRQTSYIKPILIQLAVLAVICLSVVLWQREFLSEVYLRNQLTQVGWFINGGIVLLFLSGMYQLVRLFISYSLEEQAMGQFLDNMDSGTDPERGVAEGTIILRRYRTLRDLHDRRSPVNHNALAATLVADESSRNSFPRFVQNVLILTGVFGTIVSLSVALFGASNMVATATEIGGLGMVIHGMSAALSTTMTAILAYLFFGYFYLR
;
A
#
# COMPACT_ATOMS: atom_id res chain seq x y z
N MET A 1 14.83 6.94 -40.65
CA MET A 1 13.87 5.89 -40.24
C MET A 1 13.14 6.40 -39.01
N PRO A 2 11.83 6.68 -39.06
CA PRO A 2 11.11 7.04 -37.84
C PRO A 2 10.72 5.75 -37.12
N VAL A 3 11.24 5.56 -35.91
CA VAL A 3 10.81 4.49 -35.00
C VAL A 3 9.51 4.99 -34.36
N PHE A 4 8.37 4.56 -34.91
CA PHE A 4 7.08 4.71 -34.25
C PHE A 4 7.06 3.85 -32.98
N MET A 5 7.61 4.36 -31.87
CA MET A 5 7.27 3.83 -30.55
C MET A 5 5.86 4.29 -30.22
N ARG A 6 4.89 3.45 -30.59
CA ARG A 6 3.52 3.55 -30.10
C ARG A 6 3.59 3.41 -28.57
N GLN A 7 3.64 4.52 -27.84
CA GLN A 7 3.59 4.54 -26.37
C GLN A 7 2.22 4.03 -25.94
N THR A 8 2.08 2.71 -25.84
CA THR A 8 1.00 2.09 -25.09
C THR A 8 1.25 2.44 -23.64
N SER A 9 0.46 3.34 -23.06
CA SER A 9 0.58 3.73 -21.65
C SER A 9 0.62 2.48 -20.77
N TYR A 10 1.76 2.23 -20.14
CA TYR A 10 2.01 1.03 -19.35
C TYR A 10 1.26 1.07 -18.02
N ILE A 11 0.93 2.28 -17.54
CA ILE A 11 0.32 2.50 -16.21
C ILE A 11 -1.21 2.37 -16.24
N LYS A 12 -1.87 2.74 -17.35
CA LYS A 12 -3.32 2.58 -17.53
C LYS A 12 -3.84 1.16 -17.28
N PRO A 13 -3.23 0.08 -17.84
CA PRO A 13 -3.69 -1.27 -17.55
C PRO A 13 -3.44 -1.67 -16.09
N ILE A 14 -2.42 -1.13 -15.41
CA ILE A 14 -2.14 -1.41 -14.00
C ILE A 14 -3.20 -0.78 -13.09
N LEU A 15 -3.59 0.48 -13.35
CA LEU A 15 -4.68 1.15 -12.65
C LEU A 15 -6.02 0.41 -12.82
N ILE A 16 -6.31 -0.05 -14.04
CA ILE A 16 -7.51 -0.84 -14.32
C ILE A 16 -7.44 -2.20 -13.62
N GLN A 17 -6.30 -2.88 -13.62
CA GLN A 17 -6.11 -4.12 -12.88
C GLN A 17 -6.30 -3.93 -11.37
N LEU A 18 -5.80 -2.83 -10.80
CA LEU A 18 -6.01 -2.48 -9.39
C LEU A 18 -7.48 -2.24 -9.09
N ALA A 19 -8.19 -1.49 -9.93
CA ALA A 19 -9.62 -1.26 -9.78
C ALA A 19 -10.43 -2.56 -9.88
N VAL A 20 -10.17 -3.39 -10.89
CA VAL A 20 -10.86 -4.67 -11.09
C VAL A 20 -10.61 -5.61 -9.91
N LEU A 21 -9.37 -5.70 -9.43
CA LEU A 21 -9.01 -6.60 -8.36
C LEU A 21 -9.49 -6.09 -6.98
N ALA A 22 -9.59 -4.77 -6.78
CA ALA A 22 -10.30 -4.19 -5.65
C ALA A 22 -11.79 -4.55 -5.66
N VAL A 23 -12.44 -4.51 -6.82
CA VAL A 23 -13.86 -4.94 -6.97
C VAL A 23 -14.02 -6.43 -6.72
N ILE A 24 -13.11 -7.27 -7.20
CA ILE A 24 -13.11 -8.72 -6.92
C ILE A 24 -12.95 -8.97 -5.42
N CYS A 25 -12.00 -8.30 -4.77
CA CYS A 25 -11.76 -8.43 -3.34
C CYS A 25 -12.99 -8.01 -2.53
N LEU A 26 -13.59 -6.87 -2.87
CA LEU A 26 -14.85 -6.42 -2.29
C LEU A 26 -15.93 -7.49 -2.47
N SER A 27 -16.07 -8.04 -3.66
CA SER A 27 -17.07 -9.08 -3.97
C SER A 27 -16.85 -10.36 -3.14
N VAL A 28 -15.60 -10.78 -2.93
CA VAL A 28 -15.25 -11.93 -2.08
C VAL A 28 -15.61 -11.65 -0.62
N VAL A 29 -15.32 -10.45 -0.11
CA VAL A 29 -15.71 -10.03 1.26
C VAL A 29 -17.23 -10.02 1.41
N LEU A 30 -17.97 -9.56 0.39
CA LEU A 30 -19.43 -9.59 0.38
C LEU A 30 -19.98 -11.02 0.37
N TRP A 31 -19.34 -11.94 -0.35
CA TRP A 31 -19.72 -13.36 -0.41
C TRP A 31 -19.44 -14.08 0.92
N GLN A 32 -18.29 -13.83 1.53
CA GLN A 32 -17.86 -14.45 2.80
C GLN A 32 -18.45 -13.77 4.05
N ARG A 33 -19.50 -12.96 3.92
CA ARG A 33 -20.06 -12.18 5.03
C ARG A 33 -20.48 -13.02 6.23
N GLU A 34 -21.03 -14.21 6.01
CA GLU A 34 -21.47 -15.10 7.08
C GLU A 34 -20.27 -15.63 7.90
N PHE A 35 -19.25 -16.17 7.22
CA PHE A 35 -18.00 -16.61 7.85
C PHE A 35 -17.25 -15.46 8.55
N LEU A 36 -17.19 -14.28 7.92
CA LEU A 36 -16.60 -13.09 8.51
C LEU A 36 -17.38 -12.66 9.77
N SER A 37 -18.70 -12.70 9.75
CA SER A 37 -19.51 -12.36 10.93
C SER A 37 -19.32 -13.35 12.08
N GLU A 38 -19.14 -14.63 11.77
CA GLU A 38 -18.95 -15.65 12.81
C GLU A 38 -17.55 -15.57 13.44
N VAL A 39 -16.52 -15.37 12.61
CA VAL A 39 -15.12 -15.26 13.06
C VAL A 39 -14.81 -13.90 13.71
N TYR A 40 -15.36 -12.80 13.19
CA TYR A 40 -15.03 -11.44 13.67
C TYR A 40 -16.07 -10.79 14.58
N LEU A 41 -17.37 -11.11 14.46
CA LEU A 41 -18.43 -10.47 15.26
C LEU A 41 -18.97 -11.36 16.39
N ARG A 42 -19.05 -12.68 16.21
CA ARG A 42 -19.56 -13.60 17.24
C ARG A 42 -18.48 -14.11 18.21
N ASN A 43 -17.26 -14.36 17.71
CA ASN A 43 -16.18 -14.97 18.50
C ASN A 43 -15.11 -13.99 19.02
N GLN A 44 -15.27 -12.67 18.83
CA GLN A 44 -14.36 -11.64 19.36
C GLN A 44 -15.02 -10.84 20.50
N LEU A 45 -15.26 -11.49 21.65
CA LEU A 45 -15.78 -10.82 22.85
C LEU A 45 -14.73 -9.95 23.58
N THR A 46 -13.46 -9.96 23.16
CA THR A 46 -12.40 -9.13 23.73
C THR A 46 -12.29 -7.82 22.97
N GLN A 47 -12.56 -6.70 23.66
CA GLN A 47 -12.51 -5.33 23.12
C GLN A 47 -11.19 -4.99 22.39
N VAL A 48 -10.11 -5.68 22.75
CA VAL A 48 -8.78 -5.52 22.17
C VAL A 48 -8.66 -6.11 20.75
N GLY A 49 -9.31 -7.24 20.46
CA GLY A 49 -9.25 -7.86 19.13
C GLY A 49 -9.89 -6.98 18.05
N TRP A 50 -11.03 -6.37 18.39
CA TRP A 50 -11.70 -5.42 17.51
C TRP A 50 -10.83 -4.18 17.21
N PHE A 51 -10.15 -3.66 18.23
CA PHE A 51 -9.26 -2.50 18.08
C PHE A 51 -8.06 -2.81 17.17
N ILE A 52 -7.36 -3.92 17.40
CA ILE A 52 -6.18 -4.29 16.62
C ILE A 52 -6.57 -4.59 15.16
N ASN A 53 -7.61 -5.38 14.95
CA ASN A 53 -8.08 -5.72 13.62
C ASN A 53 -8.62 -4.49 12.86
N GLY A 54 -9.37 -3.61 13.54
CA GLY A 54 -9.77 -2.32 12.97
C GLY A 54 -8.56 -1.46 12.57
N GLY A 55 -7.51 -1.46 13.38
CA GLY A 55 -6.23 -0.81 13.08
C GLY A 55 -5.55 -1.39 11.83
N ILE A 56 -5.51 -2.71 11.68
CA ILE A 56 -4.96 -3.39 10.49
C ILE A 56 -5.74 -2.97 9.24
N VAL A 57 -7.08 -2.96 9.30
CA VAL A 57 -7.93 -2.54 8.18
C VAL A 57 -7.71 -1.06 7.83
N LEU A 58 -7.63 -0.17 8.82
CA LEU A 58 -7.38 1.25 8.58
C LEU A 58 -5.99 1.49 7.96
N LEU A 59 -4.95 0.83 8.49
CA LEU A 59 -3.60 0.89 7.92
C LEU A 59 -3.58 0.39 6.48
N PHE A 60 -4.26 -0.73 6.21
CA PHE A 60 -4.40 -1.29 4.87
C PHE A 60 -5.09 -0.31 3.92
N LEU A 61 -6.24 0.26 4.30
CA LEU A 61 -6.96 1.23 3.48
C LEU A 61 -6.13 2.50 3.22
N SER A 62 -5.42 3.00 4.23
CA SER A 62 -4.52 4.14 4.07
C SER A 62 -3.37 3.83 3.12
N GLY A 63 -2.79 2.63 3.21
CA GLY A 63 -1.78 2.16 2.28
C GLY A 63 -2.31 2.10 0.86
N MET A 64 -3.47 1.47 0.66
CA MET A 64 -4.11 1.34 -0.66
C MET A 64 -4.40 2.69 -1.28
N TYR A 65 -4.91 3.65 -0.50
CA TYR A 65 -5.13 5.01 -0.95
C TYR A 65 -3.83 5.68 -1.41
N GLN A 66 -2.74 5.54 -0.65
CA GLN A 66 -1.45 6.10 -1.03
C GLN A 66 -0.89 5.46 -2.31
N LEU A 67 -1.01 4.13 -2.46
CA LEU A 67 -0.62 3.44 -3.69
C LEU A 67 -1.38 3.98 -4.91
N VAL A 68 -2.70 4.08 -4.82
CA VAL A 68 -3.52 4.62 -5.92
C VAL A 68 -3.09 6.04 -6.28
N ARG A 69 -2.83 6.91 -5.29
CA ARG A 69 -2.31 8.26 -5.55
C ARG A 69 -0.97 8.24 -6.26
N LEU A 70 -0.07 7.34 -5.87
CA LEU A 70 1.25 7.20 -6.49
C LEU A 70 1.13 6.75 -7.95
N PHE A 71 0.31 5.74 -8.23
CA PHE A 71 0.03 5.28 -9.59
C PHE A 71 -0.58 6.39 -10.48
N ILE A 72 -1.52 7.17 -9.95
CA ILE A 72 -2.09 8.31 -10.69
C ILE A 72 -1.01 9.34 -10.98
N SER A 73 -0.18 9.69 -9.99
CA SER A 73 0.93 10.64 -10.17
C SER A 73 1.89 10.15 -11.26
N TYR A 74 2.26 8.87 -11.25
CA TYR A 74 3.13 8.31 -12.28
C TYR A 74 2.46 8.26 -13.66
N SER A 75 1.15 8.04 -13.75
CA SER A 75 0.43 8.10 -15.02
C SER A 75 0.44 9.51 -15.63
N LEU A 76 0.37 10.54 -14.79
CA LEU A 76 0.50 11.93 -15.24
C LEU A 76 1.93 12.25 -15.70
N GLU A 77 2.95 11.74 -15.00
CA GLU A 77 4.35 11.86 -15.42
C GLU A 77 4.63 11.16 -16.76
N GLU A 78 4.05 9.97 -16.99
CA GLU A 78 4.17 9.24 -18.27
C GLU A 78 3.58 10.05 -19.42
N GLN A 79 2.40 10.65 -19.22
CA GLN A 79 1.76 11.51 -20.22
C GLN A 79 2.58 12.76 -20.51
N ALA A 80 3.09 13.42 -19.47
CA ALA A 80 3.94 14.59 -19.60
C ALA A 80 5.24 14.28 -20.36
N MET A 81 5.85 13.13 -20.08
CA MET A 81 7.04 12.67 -20.80
C MET A 81 6.75 12.37 -22.28
N GLY A 82 5.62 11.73 -22.58
CA GLY A 82 5.19 11.49 -23.96
C GLY A 82 4.97 12.79 -24.73
N GLN A 83 4.27 13.75 -24.13
CA GLN A 83 4.02 15.05 -24.74
C GLN A 83 5.30 15.88 -24.92
N PHE A 84 6.21 15.83 -23.95
CA PHE A 84 7.53 16.46 -24.07
C PHE A 84 8.35 15.91 -25.24
N LEU A 85 8.36 14.59 -25.42
CA LEU A 85 9.07 13.95 -26.54
C LEU A 85 8.43 14.31 -27.90
N ASP A 86 7.10 14.31 -27.98
CA ASP A 86 6.37 14.69 -29.20
C ASP A 86 6.63 16.16 -29.59
N ASN A 87 6.69 17.06 -28.60
CA ASN A 87 7.05 18.46 -28.82
C ASN A 87 8.47 18.62 -29.36
N MET A 88 9.42 17.84 -28.82
CA MET A 88 10.81 17.84 -29.28
C MET A 88 10.95 17.30 -30.71
N ASP A 89 10.28 16.20 -31.03
CA ASP A 89 10.31 15.58 -32.36
C ASP A 89 9.65 16.49 -33.41
N SER A 90 8.61 17.23 -33.02
CA SER A 90 7.92 18.20 -33.86
C SER A 90 8.67 19.53 -34.03
N GLY A 91 9.81 19.73 -33.33
CA GLY A 91 10.58 20.99 -33.36
C GLY A 91 9.86 22.19 -32.73
N THR A 92 8.80 21.93 -31.96
CA THR A 92 8.05 22.95 -31.22
C THR A 92 8.70 23.21 -29.86
N ASP A 93 8.24 24.23 -29.13
CA ASP A 93 8.72 24.51 -27.78
C ASP A 93 8.52 23.27 -26.86
N PRO A 94 9.61 22.67 -26.32
CA PRO A 94 9.53 21.44 -25.52
C PRO A 94 8.64 21.56 -24.28
N GLU A 95 8.48 22.77 -23.73
CA GLU A 95 7.68 23.02 -22.52
C GLU A 95 6.17 23.13 -22.81
N ARG A 96 5.77 23.22 -24.08
CA ARG A 96 4.40 23.55 -24.48
C ARG A 96 3.39 22.46 -24.04
N GLY A 97 2.48 22.84 -23.16
CA GLY A 97 1.42 21.94 -22.68
C GLY A 97 1.88 20.89 -21.66
N VAL A 98 3.15 20.90 -21.27
CA VAL A 98 3.69 20.04 -20.21
C VAL A 98 3.47 20.71 -18.85
N ALA A 99 2.91 19.98 -17.89
CA ALA A 99 2.65 20.54 -16.56
C ALA A 99 3.94 20.93 -15.82
N GLU A 100 3.93 22.10 -15.17
CA GLU A 100 5.14 22.73 -14.61
C GLU A 100 5.84 21.93 -13.50
N GLY A 101 5.08 21.07 -12.80
CA GLY A 101 5.57 20.28 -11.68
C GLY A 101 6.13 18.90 -12.05
N THR A 102 6.23 18.57 -13.33
CA THR A 102 6.62 17.23 -13.78
C THR A 102 8.12 16.99 -13.67
N ILE A 103 8.50 15.74 -13.42
CA ILE A 103 9.89 15.30 -13.30
C ILE A 103 10.67 15.63 -14.58
N ILE A 104 10.06 15.38 -15.74
CA ILE A 104 10.71 15.60 -17.04
C ILE A 104 11.02 17.08 -17.27
N LEU A 105 10.08 17.97 -16.95
CA LEU A 105 10.25 19.40 -17.14
C LEU A 105 11.28 19.98 -16.16
N ARG A 106 11.24 19.55 -14.89
CA ARG A 106 12.26 19.92 -13.90
C ARG A 106 13.65 19.49 -14.37
N ARG A 107 13.78 18.27 -14.90
CA ARG A 107 15.04 17.75 -15.47
C ARG A 107 15.50 18.59 -16.67
N TYR A 108 14.60 18.88 -17.61
CA TYR A 108 14.92 19.70 -18.78
C TYR A 108 15.40 21.10 -18.39
N ARG A 109 14.68 21.79 -17.51
CA ARG A 109 15.06 23.12 -17.02
C ARG A 109 16.40 23.11 -16.29
N THR A 110 16.68 22.08 -15.50
CA THR A 110 17.97 21.91 -14.82
C THR A 110 19.12 21.72 -15.83
N LEU A 111 18.91 20.90 -16.86
CA LEU A 111 19.89 20.70 -17.93
C LEU A 111 20.13 21.97 -18.74
N ARG A 112 19.08 22.74 -19.01
CA ARG A 112 19.15 24.02 -19.71
C ARG A 112 19.95 25.05 -18.90
N ASP A 113 19.66 25.21 -17.61
CA ASP A 113 20.40 26.12 -16.73
C ASP A 113 21.89 25.74 -16.59
N LEU A 114 22.20 24.44 -16.50
CA LEU A 114 23.59 23.95 -16.52
C LEU A 114 24.31 24.27 -17.84
N HIS A 115 23.61 24.10 -18.97
CA HIS A 115 24.15 24.43 -20.29
C HIS A 115 24.42 25.93 -20.44
N ASP A 116 23.47 26.77 -20.03
CA ASP A 116 23.58 28.23 -20.09
C ASP A 116 24.77 28.74 -19.26
N ARG A 117 25.07 28.08 -18.14
CA ARG A 117 26.23 28.37 -17.28
C ARG A 117 27.51 27.68 -17.71
N ARG A 118 27.51 26.92 -18.82
CA ARG A 118 28.64 26.11 -19.31
C ARG A 118 29.20 25.16 -18.25
N SER A 119 28.35 24.66 -17.37
CA SER A 119 28.72 23.72 -16.31
C SER A 119 28.67 22.27 -16.85
N PRO A 120 29.63 21.40 -16.48
CA PRO A 120 29.56 20.00 -16.89
C PRO A 120 28.33 19.31 -16.29
N VAL A 121 27.59 18.59 -17.12
CA VAL A 121 26.41 17.85 -16.69
C VAL A 121 26.83 16.57 -15.96
N ASN A 122 26.60 16.51 -14.66
CA ASN A 122 26.80 15.28 -13.88
C ASN A 122 25.51 14.46 -13.84
N HIS A 123 25.39 13.50 -14.75
CA HIS A 123 24.24 12.61 -14.82
C HIS A 123 24.05 11.74 -13.56
N ASN A 124 25.14 11.37 -12.88
CA ASN A 124 25.07 10.61 -11.63
C ASN A 124 24.42 11.45 -10.53
N ALA A 125 24.77 12.74 -10.44
CA ALA A 125 24.16 13.66 -9.47
C ALA A 125 22.67 13.86 -9.76
N LEU A 126 22.29 14.09 -11.02
CA LEU A 126 20.88 14.24 -11.42
C LEU A 126 20.05 12.98 -11.11
N ALA A 127 20.60 11.80 -11.40
CA ALA A 127 19.96 10.52 -11.09
C ALA A 127 19.84 10.31 -9.58
N ALA A 128 20.90 10.60 -8.82
CA ALA A 128 20.89 10.45 -7.36
C ALA A 128 19.87 11.39 -6.70
N THR A 129 19.78 12.65 -7.15
CA THR A 129 18.78 13.60 -6.64
C THR A 129 17.36 13.13 -6.97
N LEU A 130 17.12 12.60 -8.18
CA LEU A 130 15.81 12.07 -8.55
C LEU A 130 15.43 10.85 -7.69
N VAL A 131 16.35 9.91 -7.51
CA VAL A 131 16.13 8.73 -6.65
C VAL A 131 15.87 9.15 -5.20
N ALA A 132 16.59 10.16 -4.70
CA ALA A 132 16.37 10.68 -3.35
C ALA A 132 14.96 11.30 -3.19
N ASP A 133 14.52 12.11 -4.17
CA ASP A 133 13.19 12.74 -4.15
C ASP A 133 12.06 11.70 -4.23
N GLU A 134 12.25 10.65 -5.05
CA GLU A 134 11.24 9.59 -5.23
C GLU A 134 11.24 8.56 -4.10
N SER A 135 12.38 8.31 -3.46
CA SER A 135 12.51 7.37 -2.34
C SER A 135 11.58 7.74 -1.17
N SER A 136 11.43 9.04 -0.87
CA SER A 136 10.51 9.51 0.16
C SER A 136 9.05 9.15 -0.14
N ARG A 137 8.63 9.19 -1.41
CA ARG A 137 7.27 8.83 -1.84
C ARG A 137 6.99 7.33 -1.70
N ASN A 138 8.02 6.51 -1.90
CA ASN A 138 7.92 5.05 -1.80
C ASN A 138 8.11 4.50 -0.37
N SER A 139 8.55 5.32 0.57
CA SER A 139 8.83 4.92 1.96
C SER A 139 7.57 4.51 2.74
N PHE A 140 6.44 5.20 2.51
CA PHE A 140 5.20 4.95 3.24
C PHE A 140 4.54 3.60 2.89
N PRO A 141 4.39 3.23 1.61
CA PRO A 141 3.93 1.88 1.26
C PRO A 141 4.81 0.78 1.88
N ARG A 142 6.14 0.94 1.83
CA ARG A 142 7.07 0.00 2.47
C ARG A 142 6.86 -0.08 4.00
N PHE A 143 6.61 1.05 4.66
CA PHE A 143 6.26 1.07 6.08
C PHE A 143 4.97 0.30 6.36
N VAL A 144 3.89 0.56 5.62
CA VAL A 144 2.61 -0.15 5.79
C VAL A 144 2.78 -1.66 5.64
N GLN A 145 3.50 -2.09 4.59
CA GLN A 145 3.76 -3.51 4.34
C GLN A 145 4.48 -4.19 5.52
N ASN A 146 5.51 -3.55 6.08
CA ASN A 146 6.25 -4.08 7.22
C ASN A 146 5.41 -4.08 8.51
N VAL A 147 4.63 -3.01 8.72
CA VAL A 147 3.83 -2.85 9.94
C VAL A 147 2.63 -3.79 9.96
N LEU A 148 1.99 -4.09 8.82
CA LEU A 148 0.85 -5.02 8.78
C LEU A 148 1.17 -6.38 9.41
N ILE A 149 2.35 -6.95 9.13
CA ILE A 149 2.78 -8.22 9.73
C ILE A 149 3.10 -8.06 11.22
N LEU A 150 3.82 -6.99 11.59
CA LEU A 150 4.16 -6.73 12.99
C LEU A 150 2.92 -6.50 13.85
N THR A 151 1.90 -5.80 13.34
CA THR A 151 0.61 -5.62 14.01
C THR A 151 -0.15 -6.94 14.11
N GLY A 152 -0.07 -7.81 13.10
CA GLY A 152 -0.62 -9.16 13.17
C GLY A 152 0.01 -10.01 14.29
N VAL A 153 1.33 -10.02 14.37
CA VAL A 153 2.08 -10.72 15.43
C VAL A 153 1.83 -10.08 16.81
N PHE A 154 1.74 -8.76 16.88
CA PHE A 154 1.36 -8.09 18.13
C PHE A 154 -0.05 -8.51 18.58
N GLY A 155 -0.99 -8.61 17.65
CA GLY A 155 -2.35 -9.07 17.90
C GLY A 155 -2.41 -10.47 18.49
N THR A 156 -1.57 -11.40 18.04
CA THR A 156 -1.51 -12.75 18.63
C THR A 156 -0.98 -12.73 20.04
N ILE A 157 0.10 -11.99 20.30
CA ILE A 157 0.72 -11.91 21.63
C ILE A 157 -0.31 -11.43 22.65
N VAL A 158 -1.04 -10.36 22.32
CA VAL A 158 -2.06 -9.80 23.19
C VAL A 158 -3.24 -10.75 23.38
N SER A 159 -3.71 -11.38 22.30
CA SER A 159 -4.84 -12.32 22.36
C SER A 159 -4.52 -13.60 23.14
N LEU A 160 -3.30 -14.13 22.99
CA LEU A 160 -2.81 -15.27 23.78
C LEU A 160 -2.61 -14.90 25.25
N SER A 161 -2.19 -13.68 25.54
CA SER A 161 -2.08 -13.20 26.93
C SER A 161 -3.44 -13.15 27.62
N VAL A 162 -4.50 -12.72 26.92
CA VAL A 162 -5.87 -12.78 27.43
C VAL A 162 -6.34 -14.23 27.62
N ALA A 163 -5.98 -15.13 26.70
CA ALA A 163 -6.29 -16.55 26.85
C ALA A 163 -5.62 -17.15 28.10
N LEU A 164 -4.33 -16.85 28.34
CA LEU A 164 -3.60 -17.30 29.52
C LEU A 164 -4.20 -16.74 30.82
N PHE A 165 -4.65 -15.49 30.81
CA PHE A 165 -5.39 -14.91 31.94
C PHE A 165 -6.70 -15.65 32.21
N GLY A 166 -7.45 -16.00 31.15
CA GLY A 166 -8.63 -16.84 31.24
C GLY A 166 -8.36 -18.21 31.87
N ALA A 167 -7.27 -18.88 31.44
CA ALA A 167 -6.86 -20.17 31.98
C ALA A 167 -6.44 -20.08 33.45
N SER A 168 -5.70 -19.03 33.83
CA SER A 168 -5.31 -18.78 35.22
C SER A 168 -6.52 -18.63 36.15
N ASN A 169 -7.57 -17.96 35.69
CA ASN A 169 -8.80 -17.78 36.47
C ASN A 169 -9.59 -19.09 36.67
N MET A 170 -9.52 -20.02 35.72
CA MET A 170 -10.11 -21.37 35.87
C MET A 170 -9.38 -22.20 36.92
N VAL A 171 -8.06 -22.07 37.02
CA VAL A 171 -7.25 -22.79 38.02
C VAL A 171 -7.49 -22.20 39.41
N ALA A 172 -7.64 -20.88 39.52
CA ALA A 172 -7.80 -20.18 40.80
C ALA A 172 -9.23 -20.26 41.38
N THR A 173 -10.25 -20.36 40.52
CA THR A 173 -11.67 -20.36 40.92
C THR A 173 -12.32 -21.55 40.23
N ALA A 174 -12.82 -22.53 40.98
CA ALA A 174 -13.49 -23.73 40.46
C ALA A 174 -14.85 -23.44 39.79
N THR A 175 -14.94 -22.35 39.03
CA THR A 175 -16.12 -21.87 38.29
C THR A 175 -15.82 -22.05 36.80
N GLU A 176 -16.24 -23.19 36.27
CA GLU A 176 -15.68 -23.77 35.03
C GLU A 176 -16.10 -23.08 33.71
N ILE A 177 -17.14 -22.25 33.71
CA ILE A 177 -17.78 -21.83 32.44
C ILE A 177 -17.24 -20.49 31.90
N GLY A 178 -16.90 -19.53 32.77
CA GLY A 178 -16.44 -18.19 32.35
C GLY A 178 -15.00 -18.15 31.83
N GLY A 179 -14.09 -18.88 32.48
CA GLY A 179 -12.67 -18.91 32.11
C GLY A 179 -12.40 -19.66 30.79
N LEU A 180 -13.12 -20.75 30.53
CA LEU A 180 -13.05 -21.48 29.24
C LEU A 180 -13.48 -20.59 28.07
N GLY A 181 -14.54 -19.81 28.25
CA GLY A 181 -14.98 -18.81 27.27
C GLY A 181 -13.83 -17.85 26.94
N MET A 182 -13.21 -17.25 27.94
CA MET A 182 -12.12 -16.28 27.72
C MET A 182 -10.91 -16.88 26.98
N VAL A 183 -10.56 -18.14 27.27
CA VAL A 183 -9.49 -18.88 26.57
C VAL A 183 -9.83 -19.08 25.09
N ILE A 184 -11.02 -19.58 24.79
CA ILE A 184 -11.49 -19.84 23.42
C ILE A 184 -11.52 -18.54 22.60
N HIS A 185 -12.04 -17.46 23.18
CA HIS A 185 -12.12 -16.16 22.51
C HIS A 185 -10.72 -15.57 22.28
N GLY A 186 -9.80 -15.69 23.25
CA GLY A 186 -8.41 -15.25 23.08
C GLY A 186 -7.67 -16.01 21.98
N MET A 187 -7.83 -17.33 21.89
CA MET A 187 -7.23 -18.12 20.81
C MET A 187 -7.84 -17.82 19.44
N SER A 188 -9.17 -17.67 19.36
CA SER A 188 -9.86 -17.33 18.12
C SER A 188 -9.48 -15.94 17.61
N ALA A 189 -9.40 -14.94 18.50
CA ALA A 189 -8.95 -13.59 18.17
C ALA A 189 -7.50 -13.58 17.66
N ALA A 190 -6.61 -14.39 18.24
CA ALA A 190 -5.23 -14.53 17.78
C ALA A 190 -5.17 -15.01 16.32
N LEU A 191 -5.89 -16.09 16.00
CA LEU A 191 -5.94 -16.67 14.64
C LEU A 191 -6.58 -15.72 13.63
N SER A 192 -7.66 -15.05 14.03
CA SER A 192 -8.35 -14.09 13.17
C SER A 192 -7.44 -12.91 12.82
N THR A 193 -6.71 -12.36 13.80
CA THR A 193 -5.84 -11.19 13.59
C THR A 193 -4.64 -11.49 12.68
N THR A 194 -4.04 -12.68 12.78
CA THR A 194 -2.97 -13.08 11.84
C THR A 194 -3.49 -13.29 10.44
N MET A 195 -4.67 -13.91 10.31
CA MET A 195 -5.30 -14.10 9.02
C MET A 195 -5.57 -12.76 8.35
N THR A 196 -6.09 -11.76 9.06
CA THR A 196 -6.29 -10.41 8.50
C THR A 196 -4.97 -9.79 8.07
N ALA A 197 -3.96 -9.82 8.93
CA ALA A 197 -2.66 -9.22 8.66
C ALA A 197 -1.98 -9.84 7.42
N ILE A 198 -2.01 -11.16 7.29
CA ILE A 198 -1.41 -11.88 6.16
C ILE A 198 -2.17 -11.59 4.88
N LEU A 199 -3.51 -11.61 4.89
CA LEU A 199 -4.31 -11.31 3.71
C LEU A 199 -4.10 -9.86 3.25
N ALA A 200 -4.10 -8.91 4.20
CA ALA A 200 -3.82 -7.51 3.91
C ALA A 200 -2.41 -7.33 3.34
N TYR A 201 -1.41 -7.99 3.92
CA TYR A 201 -0.01 -7.96 3.44
C TYR A 201 0.16 -8.55 2.04
N LEU A 202 -0.46 -9.70 1.75
CA LEU A 202 -0.36 -10.34 0.43
C LEU A 202 -1.03 -9.50 -0.63
N PHE A 203 -2.22 -8.98 -0.33
CA PHE A 203 -2.95 -8.10 -1.24
C PHE A 203 -2.19 -6.81 -1.49
N PHE A 204 -1.76 -6.12 -0.44
CA PHE A 204 -1.00 -4.87 -0.54
C PHE A 204 0.34 -5.07 -1.26
N GLY A 205 1.07 -6.13 -0.89
CA GLY A 205 2.35 -6.48 -1.48
C GLY A 205 2.27 -6.75 -2.98
N TYR A 206 1.20 -7.40 -3.46
CA TYR A 206 1.00 -7.66 -4.89
C TYR A 206 0.93 -6.37 -5.71
N PHE A 207 0.24 -5.33 -5.20
CA PHE A 207 0.16 -4.03 -5.88
C PHE A 207 1.37 -3.15 -5.70
N TYR A 208 2.07 -3.28 -4.58
CA TYR A 208 3.29 -2.52 -4.33
C TYR A 208 4.48 -3.00 -5.18
N LEU A 209 4.57 -4.30 -5.46
CA LEU A 209 5.69 -4.92 -6.20
C LEU A 209 5.55 -4.85 -7.73
N ARG A 210 4.44 -4.35 -8.26
CA ARG A 210 4.10 -4.39 -9.68
C ARG A 210 4.01 -3.00 -10.29
#